data_AF-A0A7X8WRN2-F1
#
_entry.id   AF-A0A7X8WRN2-F1
#
_cell.length_a   1.000
_cell.length_b   1.000
_cell.length_c   1.000
_cell.angle_alpha   90.00
_cell.angle_beta   90.00
_cell.angle_gamma   90.00
#
_symmetry.space_group_name_H-M   'P 1'
#
loop_
_entity.id
_entity.type
_entity.pdbx_description
1 polymer ?
#
loop_
_entity_poly.entity_id
_entity_poly.type
_entity_poly.pdbx_seq_one_letter_code
_entity_poly.pdbx_strand_id
1 'polypeptide(L)' 'MADHEFGFRTRALHAGAVPDAVHGSRAVPIYQTTSYVFETQQDAADLFALQKYG' A
#
# COMPACT_ATOMS: atom_id res chain seq x y z
N MET A 1 -22.35 10.12 -4.07
CA MET A 1 -22.58 9.90 -2.63
C MET A 1 -21.57 10.78 -1.91
N ALA A 2 -21.99 11.62 -0.95
CA ALA A 2 -21.03 12.32 -0.12
C ALA A 2 -20.17 11.27 0.59
N ASP A 3 -18.86 11.44 0.55
CA ASP A 3 -17.94 10.50 1.16
C ASP A 3 -18.22 10.47 2.67
N HIS A 4 -18.39 9.29 3.25
CA HIS A 4 -18.72 9.17 4.66
C HIS A 4 -17.45 9.41 5.49
N GLU A 5 -17.39 10.52 6.21
CA GLU A 5 -16.26 10.77 7.09
C GLU A 5 -16.36 9.94 8.38
N PHE A 6 -15.48 8.95 8.51
CA PHE A 6 -15.39 8.14 9.71
C PHE A 6 -14.81 8.92 10.91
N GLY A 7 -15.31 8.62 12.11
CA GLY A 7 -14.76 9.15 13.36
C GLY A 7 -13.32 8.69 13.65
N PHE A 8 -12.66 9.37 14.60
CA PHE A 8 -11.25 9.11 14.96
C PHE A 8 -10.98 7.65 15.33
N ARG A 9 -11.83 7.04 16.18
CA ARG A 9 -11.64 5.65 16.64
C ARG A 9 -11.65 4.65 15.49
N THR A 10 -12.53 4.85 14.52
CA THR A 10 -12.61 3.98 13.34
C THR A 10 -11.39 4.17 12.44
N ARG A 11 -10.97 5.42 12.21
CA ARG A 11 -9.76 5.71 11.42
C ARG A 11 -8.49 5.17 12.08
N ALA A 12 -8.36 5.29 13.40
CA ALA A 12 -7.22 4.76 14.13
C ALA A 12 -7.05 3.24 13.97
N LEU A 13 -8.16 2.52 13.75
CA LEU A 13 -8.14 1.06 13.54
C LEU A 13 -8.02 0.63 12.08
N HIS A 14 -8.47 1.44 11.12
CA HIS A 14 -8.67 1.00 9.74
C HIS A 14 -8.03 1.88 8.66
N ALA A 15 -7.75 3.16 8.94
CA ALA A 15 -7.19 4.04 7.93
C ALA A 15 -5.76 3.63 7.57
N GLY A 16 -5.44 3.60 6.27
CA GLY A 16 -4.12 3.21 5.76
C GLY A 16 -3.89 1.70 5.66
N ALA A 17 -4.82 0.87 6.11
CA ALA A 17 -4.74 -0.59 5.97
C ALA A 17 -5.98 -1.12 5.23
N VAL A 18 -5.73 -1.85 4.14
CA VAL A 18 -6.76 -2.62 3.42
C VAL A 18 -6.43 -4.11 3.52
N PRO A 19 -7.42 -5.01 3.38
CA PRO A 19 -7.13 -6.44 3.31
C PRO A 19 -6.11 -6.72 2.20
N ASP A 20 -5.15 -7.61 2.47
CA ASP A 20 -4.18 -8.05 1.48
C ASP A 20 -4.89 -8.57 0.21
N ALA A 21 -4.55 -8.02 -0.94
CA ALA A 21 -5.25 -8.32 -2.20
C ALA A 21 -5.00 -9.75 -2.69
N VAL A 22 -3.89 -10.38 -2.25
CA VAL A 22 -3.50 -11.71 -2.71
C VAL A 22 -4.09 -12.82 -1.83
N HIS A 23 -4.04 -12.67 -0.50
CA HIS A 23 -4.43 -13.72 0.45
C HIS A 23 -5.60 -13.32 1.37
N GLY A 24 -6.08 -12.08 1.31
CA GLY A 24 -7.21 -11.60 2.11
C GLY A 24 -6.91 -11.34 3.59
N SER A 25 -5.64 -11.37 4.00
CA SER A 25 -5.25 -11.08 5.38
C SER A 25 -5.70 -9.67 5.79
N ARG A 26 -6.36 -9.57 6.95
CA ARG A 26 -6.72 -8.28 7.57
C ARG A 26 -5.56 -7.66 8.34
N ALA A 27 -4.68 -8.50 8.89
CA ALA A 27 -3.45 -8.01 9.49
C ALA A 27 -2.45 -7.66 8.38
N VAL A 28 -1.78 -6.52 8.52
CA VAL A 28 -0.75 -6.07 7.57
C VAL A 28 0.40 -7.09 7.59
N PRO A 29 0.80 -7.66 6.45
CA PRO A 29 1.96 -8.54 6.38
C PRO A 29 3.24 -7.87 6.87
N ILE A 30 4.12 -8.64 7.51
CA ILE A 30 5.45 -8.15 7.90
C ILE A 30 6.38 -8.30 6.69
N TYR A 31 6.66 -7.20 6.00
CA TYR A 31 7.63 -7.15 4.91
C TYR A 31 9.07 -7.05 5.44
N GLN A 32 9.56 -8.12 6.06
CA GLN A 32 10.91 -8.19 6.62
C GLN A 32 11.96 -8.44 5.52
N THR A 33 12.26 -7.41 4.74
CA THR A 33 13.23 -7.45 3.64
C THR A 33 14.07 -6.17 3.63
N THR A 34 15.22 -6.22 2.98
CA THR A 34 16.07 -5.05 2.70
C THR A 34 15.92 -4.53 1.28
N SER A 35 15.22 -5.26 0.40
CA SER A 35 15.15 -4.98 -1.04
C SER A 35 13.87 -5.54 -1.69
N TYR A 36 13.44 -4.92 -2.79
CA TYR A 36 12.32 -5.34 -3.64
C TYR A 36 12.80 -5.56 -5.08
N VAL A 37 12.10 -6.43 -5.82
CA VAL A 37 12.40 -6.74 -7.22
C VAL A 37 11.60 -5.80 -8.13
N PHE A 38 12.26 -5.21 -9.12
CA PHE A 38 11.60 -4.44 -10.18
C PHE A 38 11.18 -5.37 -11.32
N GLU A 39 10.05 -5.07 -11.97
CA GLU A 39 9.59 -5.87 -13.11
C GLU A 39 10.54 -5.73 -14.32
N THR A 40 11.04 -4.50 -14.55
CA THR A 40 11.99 -4.19 -15.62
C THR A 40 12.97 -3.07 -15.21
N GLN A 41 14.03 -2.85 -16.00
CA GLN A 41 14.95 -1.73 -15.81
C GLN A 41 14.25 -0.36 -15.94
N GLN A 42 13.31 -0.26 -16.88
CA GLN A 42 12.53 0.97 -17.08
C GLN A 42 11.62 1.24 -15.89
N ASP A 43 10.95 0.22 -15.36
CA ASP A 43 10.08 0.33 -14.18
C ASP A 43 10.84 0.89 -12.95
N ALA A 44 12.07 0.40 -12.74
CA ALA A 44 12.95 0.94 -11.70
C ALA A 44 13.24 2.43 -11.94
N ALA A 45 13.65 2.80 -13.16
CA ALA A 45 13.95 4.19 -13.50
C ALA A 45 12.74 5.10 -13.28
N ASP A 46 11.54 4.67 -13.67
CA ASP A 46 10.32 5.46 -13.53
C ASP A 46 9.93 5.65 -12.05
N LEU A 47 10.06 4.61 -11.21
CA LEU A 47 9.81 4.70 -9.77
C LEU A 47 10.80 5.65 -9.08
N PHE A 48 12.09 5.57 -9.40
CA PHE A 48 13.10 6.48 -8.84
C PHE A 48 12.93 7.93 -9.33
N ALA A 49 12.42 8.12 -10.54
CA ALA A 49 12.12 9.44 -11.10
C ALA A 49 10.76 10.00 -10.64
N LEU A 50 10.00 9.29 -9.80
CA LEU A 50 8.63 9.63 -9.38
C LEU A 50 7.66 9.79 -10.56
N GLN A 51 7.92 9.11 -11.67
CA GLN A 51 7.09 9.11 -12.88
C GLN A 51 5.98 8.06 -12.82
N LYS A 52 6.16 7.06 -11.93
CA LYS A 52 5.18 6.01 -11.63
C LYS A 52 4.81 6.06 -10.14
N TYR A 53 3.54 5.80 -9.83
CA TYR A 53 3.10 5.56 -8.46
C TYR A 53 3.60 4.20 -7.99
N GLY A 54 4.25 4.19 -6.82
CA GLY A 54 4.57 2.98 -6.06
C GLY A 54 3.46 2.58 -5.09
#